data_AF-A0AB35KZZ6-F1
#
_entry.id   AF-A0AB35KZZ6-F1
#
_cell.length_a   1.000
_cell.length_b   1.000
_cell.length_c   1.000
_cell.angle_alpha   90.00
_cell.angle_beta   90.00
_cell.angle_gamma   90.00
#
_symmetry.space_group_name_H-M   'P 1'
#
loop_
_entity.id
_entity.type
_entity.pdbx_description
1 polymer ?
#
loop_
_entity_poly.entity_id
_entity_poly.type
_entity_poly.pdbx_seq_one_letter_code
_entity_poly.pdbx_strand_id
1 'polypeptide(L)'
;GAQLSYMGHVLMEHRSGLVRSAHVSLAGGRSEREAALAMLSTLDGRRRRTLAADKAYDTADFVAACRALGVTPHVAQNTSGRRSAIDGRTTRHAGYDLSLKIRAWIETHIGWLKAAAGLRQVKQRGLERVDALFQLAMAASNLVRLPKLLAAGTAA
;
A
#
# COMPACT_ATOMS: atom_id res chain seq x y z
N GLY A 1 -12.14 -5.82 25.90
CA GLY A 1 -12.42 -5.46 24.49
C GLY A 1 -11.14 -5.58 23.68
N ALA A 2 -11.23 -5.87 22.38
CA ALA A 2 -10.06 -5.88 21.50
C ALA A 2 -9.59 -4.43 21.26
N GLN A 3 -8.36 -4.11 21.65
CA GLN A 3 -7.76 -2.79 21.43
C GLN A 3 -6.99 -2.82 20.10
N LEU A 4 -7.23 -1.83 19.24
CA LEU A 4 -6.38 -1.61 18.07
C LEU A 4 -4.99 -1.18 18.56
N SER A 5 -4.06 -2.13 18.61
CA SER A 5 -2.69 -1.90 19.07
C SER A 5 -1.72 -1.67 17.92
N TYR A 6 -1.96 -2.27 16.76
CA TYR A 6 -1.06 -2.27 15.61
C TYR A 6 -1.79 -1.98 14.30
N MET A 7 -1.08 -1.36 13.35
CA MET A 7 -1.53 -1.14 11.98
C MET A 7 -0.45 -1.62 11.03
N GLY A 8 -0.81 -2.52 10.10
CA GLY A 8 0.08 -3.02 9.07
C GLY A 8 -0.03 -2.19 7.80
N HIS A 9 1.12 -1.74 7.29
CA HIS A 9 1.26 -0.91 6.11
C HIS A 9 1.96 -1.72 5.02
N VAL A 10 1.44 -1.67 3.79
CA VAL A 10 1.97 -2.46 2.66
C VAL A 10 2.08 -1.57 1.44
N LEU A 11 3.23 -1.63 0.78
CA LEU A 11 3.47 -0.99 -0.51
C LEU A 11 3.68 -2.07 -1.57
N MET A 12 2.84 -2.08 -2.59
CA MET A 12 2.83 -3.08 -3.66
C MET A 12 3.21 -2.44 -4.99
N GLU A 13 4.08 -3.09 -5.76
CA GLU A 13 4.42 -2.68 -7.11
C GLU A 13 3.33 -3.14 -8.09
N HIS A 14 2.75 -2.22 -8.87
CA HIS A 14 1.55 -2.50 -9.67
C HIS A 14 1.76 -3.51 -10.82
N ARG A 15 2.94 -3.57 -11.46
CA ARG A 15 3.13 -4.43 -12.65
C ARG A 15 3.24 -5.90 -12.28
N SER A 16 3.94 -6.20 -11.19
CA SER A 16 4.13 -7.56 -10.68
C SER A 16 3.08 -7.93 -9.63
N GLY A 17 2.50 -6.94 -8.95
CA GLY A 17 1.69 -7.18 -7.77
C GLY A 17 2.49 -7.76 -6.60
N LEU A 18 3.81 -7.58 -6.59
CA LEU A 18 4.67 -7.98 -5.47
C LEU A 18 4.73 -6.86 -4.41
N VAL A 19 4.78 -7.26 -3.14
CA VAL A 19 5.05 -6.38 -2.02
C VAL A 19 6.50 -5.90 -2.07
N ARG A 20 6.70 -4.59 -2.10
CA ARG A 20 8.01 -3.91 -2.10
C ARG A 20 8.47 -3.50 -0.71
N SER A 21 7.53 -3.17 0.17
CA SER A 21 7.79 -2.79 1.55
C SER A 21 6.56 -3.11 2.39
N ALA A 22 6.80 -3.50 3.64
CA ALA A 22 5.77 -3.81 4.61
C ALA A 22 6.28 -3.41 6.00
N HIS A 23 5.47 -2.71 6.78
CA HIS A 23 5.84 -2.31 8.14
C HIS A 23 4.63 -2.27 9.06
N VAL A 24 4.85 -2.38 10.36
CA VAL A 24 3.84 -2.23 11.39
C VAL A 24 4.13 -0.98 12.20
N SER A 25 3.10 -0.19 12.46
CA SER A 25 3.14 0.90 13.43
C SER A 25 2.18 0.62 14.59
N LEU A 26 2.28 1.43 15.64
CA LEU A 26 1.18 1.56 16.59
C LEU A 26 -0.04 2.18 15.87
N ALA A 27 -1.23 1.86 16.37
CA ALA A 27 -2.46 2.42 15.82
C ALA A 27 -2.59 3.92 16.14
N GLY A 28 -2.90 4.74 15.14
CA GLY A 28 -3.07 6.19 15.30
C GLY A 28 -3.71 6.84 14.06
N GLY A 29 -4.31 8.02 14.22
CA GLY A 29 -5.11 8.66 13.15
C GLY A 29 -4.33 9.19 11.94
N ARG A 30 -2.99 9.25 12.03
CA ARG A 30 -2.10 9.68 10.92
C ARG A 30 -1.09 8.62 10.50
N SER A 31 -1.00 7.50 11.22
CA SER A 31 0.07 6.53 11.04
C SER A 31 0.11 5.94 9.64
N GLU A 32 -1.04 5.74 9.00
CA GLU A 32 -1.14 5.25 7.61
C GLU A 32 -0.46 6.19 6.60
N ARG A 33 -0.74 7.49 6.69
CA ARG A 33 -0.18 8.49 5.77
C ARG A 33 1.31 8.72 6.03
N GLU A 34 1.71 8.77 7.29
CA GLU A 34 3.11 8.89 7.70
C GLU A 34 3.92 7.65 7.26
N ALA A 35 3.39 6.45 7.48
CA ALA A 35 4.04 5.20 7.04
C ALA A 35 4.13 5.13 5.52
N ALA A 36 3.07 5.49 4.78
CA ALA A 36 3.11 5.51 3.32
C ALA A 36 4.20 6.45 2.78
N LEU A 37 4.35 7.66 3.34
CA LEU A 37 5.41 8.58 2.94
C LEU A 37 6.80 8.06 3.30
N ALA A 38 6.97 7.45 4.48
CA ALA A 38 8.23 6.82 4.88
C ALA A 38 8.60 5.65 3.97
N MET A 39 7.64 4.83 3.55
CA MET A 39 7.88 3.72 2.62
C MET A 39 8.19 4.22 1.20
N LEU A 40 7.66 5.38 0.80
CA LEU A 40 7.96 5.97 -0.51
C LEU A 40 9.34 6.60 -0.56
N SER A 41 9.82 7.18 0.54
CA SER A 41 11.14 7.81 0.60
C SER A 41 12.30 6.82 0.56
N THR A 42 12.07 5.54 0.91
CA THR A 42 13.07 4.47 0.83
C THR A 42 13.19 3.84 -0.55
N LEU A 43 12.29 4.18 -1.49
CA LEU A 43 12.35 3.63 -2.83
C LEU A 43 13.43 4.34 -3.68
N ASP A 44 14.36 3.57 -4.23
CA ASP A 44 15.42 4.06 -5.13
C ASP A 44 15.03 4.14 -6.61
N GLY A 45 15.65 5.07 -7.35
CA GLY A 45 15.56 5.18 -8.80
C GLY A 45 14.92 6.47 -9.35
N ARG A 46 15.32 6.84 -10.58
CA ARG A 46 14.98 8.11 -11.24
C ARG A 46 13.70 8.10 -12.08
N ARG A 47 12.95 6.98 -12.10
CA ARG A 47 11.75 6.86 -12.92
C ARG A 47 10.57 7.54 -12.23
N ARG A 48 9.71 8.21 -13.03
CA ARG A 48 8.45 8.79 -12.54
C ARG A 48 7.58 7.70 -11.90
N ARG A 49 7.14 7.93 -10.66
CA ARG A 49 6.34 6.97 -9.88
C ARG A 49 4.91 7.46 -9.72
N THR A 50 4.00 6.52 -9.58
CA THR A 50 2.60 6.76 -9.25
C THR A 50 2.24 5.95 -8.01
N LEU A 51 1.46 6.53 -7.10
CA LEU A 51 0.95 5.82 -5.92
C LEU A 51 -0.56 5.71 -6.01
N ALA A 52 -1.11 4.49 -6.07
CA ALA A 52 -2.54 4.31 -5.80
C ALA A 52 -2.80 4.24 -4.30
N ALA A 53 -3.77 4.99 -3.81
CA ALA A 53 -4.25 4.87 -2.43
C ALA A 53 -5.77 5.08 -2.37
N ASP A 54 -6.37 4.69 -1.24
CA ASP A 54 -7.79 4.87 -1.01
C ASP A 54 -8.17 6.33 -0.69
N LYS A 55 -9.47 6.59 -0.57
CA LYS A 55 -10.03 7.93 -0.35
C LYS A 55 -9.64 8.61 0.96
N ALA A 56 -9.20 7.87 1.97
CA ALA A 56 -8.76 8.42 3.25
C ALA A 56 -7.41 9.14 3.13
N TYR A 57 -6.64 8.80 2.10
CA TYR A 57 -5.39 9.49 1.75
C TYR A 57 -5.62 10.79 0.96
N ASP A 58 -6.87 11.11 0.57
CA ASP A 58 -7.18 12.36 -0.12
C ASP A 58 -7.15 13.51 0.89
N THR A 59 -5.96 13.96 1.25
CA THR A 59 -5.73 15.12 2.11
C THR A 59 -4.67 16.02 1.49
N ALA A 60 -4.81 17.34 1.66
CA ALA A 60 -3.96 18.30 0.98
C ALA A 60 -2.46 18.14 1.34
N ASP A 61 -2.18 17.88 2.61
CA ASP A 61 -0.85 17.59 3.14
C ASP A 61 -0.23 16.32 2.53
N PHE A 62 -0.98 15.22 2.47
CA PHE A 62 -0.49 13.96 1.89
C PHE A 62 -0.23 14.07 0.39
N VAL A 63 -1.16 14.70 -0.34
CA VAL A 63 -1.03 14.94 -1.79
C VAL A 63 0.18 15.85 -2.08
N ALA A 64 0.39 16.90 -1.29
CA ALA A 64 1.55 17.78 -1.41
C ALA A 64 2.85 17.03 -1.12
N ALA A 65 2.90 16.22 -0.06
CA ALA A 65 4.08 15.44 0.30
C ALA A 65 4.45 14.40 -0.78
N CYS A 66 3.46 13.70 -1.35
CA CYS A 66 3.69 12.80 -2.49
C CYS A 66 4.35 13.53 -3.66
N ARG A 67 3.82 14.71 -4.02
CA ARG A 67 4.36 15.52 -5.12
C ARG A 67 5.78 16.02 -4.83
N ALA A 68 6.08 16.40 -3.59
CA ALA A 68 7.42 16.79 -3.16
C ALA A 68 8.43 15.62 -3.26
N LEU A 69 7.97 14.38 -3.05
CA LEU A 69 8.75 13.16 -3.28
C LEU A 69 8.85 12.76 -4.78
N GLY A 70 8.32 13.56 -5.71
CA GLY A 70 8.28 13.24 -7.13
C GLY A 70 7.31 12.10 -7.49
N VAL A 71 6.37 11.78 -6.59
CA VAL A 71 5.36 10.72 -6.77
C VAL A 71 4.04 11.36 -7.21
N THR A 72 3.48 10.86 -8.31
CA THR A 72 2.15 11.28 -8.76
C THR A 72 1.07 10.54 -7.94
N PRO A 73 0.24 11.23 -7.14
CA PRO A 73 -0.73 10.57 -6.28
C PRO A 73 -1.98 10.19 -7.08
N HIS A 74 -2.15 8.90 -7.38
CA HIS A 74 -3.40 8.32 -7.89
C HIS A 74 -4.31 7.91 -6.73
N VAL A 75 -4.65 8.89 -5.89
CA VAL A 75 -5.51 8.69 -4.72
C VAL A 75 -6.98 8.77 -5.15
N ALA A 76 -7.82 7.87 -4.67
CA ALA A 76 -9.24 7.93 -4.96
C ALA A 76 -9.85 9.23 -4.42
N GLN A 77 -10.56 9.99 -5.27
CA GLN A 77 -11.15 11.26 -4.87
C GLN A 77 -12.19 11.08 -3.74
N ASN A 78 -12.09 11.92 -2.72
CA ASN A 78 -13.08 12.09 -1.66
C ASN A 78 -13.85 13.40 -1.88
N THR A 79 -15.02 13.28 -2.48
CA THR A 79 -15.90 14.41 -2.83
C THR A 79 -17.13 14.52 -1.93
N SER A 80 -17.22 13.70 -0.88
CA SER A 80 -18.37 13.69 0.04
C SER A 80 -18.30 14.87 1.00
N GLY A 81 -19.09 15.92 0.73
CA GLY A 81 -19.16 17.12 1.58
C GLY A 81 -17.91 18.01 1.54
N ARG A 82 -17.02 17.82 0.57
CA ARG A 82 -15.77 18.59 0.41
C ARG A 82 -15.22 18.51 -1.01
N ARG A 83 -14.29 19.41 -1.33
CA ARG A 83 -13.47 19.33 -2.54
C ARG A 83 -12.32 18.35 -2.33
N SER A 84 -12.02 17.53 -3.34
CA SER A 84 -10.86 16.63 -3.36
C SER A 84 -9.55 17.42 -3.52
N ALA A 85 -8.46 16.94 -2.90
CA ALA A 85 -7.11 17.46 -3.14
C ALA A 85 -6.50 16.91 -4.45
N ILE A 86 -7.11 15.88 -5.03
CA ILE A 86 -6.79 15.35 -6.35
C ILE A 86 -7.61 16.13 -7.40
N ASP A 87 -6.89 16.84 -8.27
CA ASP A 87 -7.46 17.67 -9.32
C ASP A 87 -7.51 16.96 -10.69
N GLY A 88 -8.21 17.58 -11.64
CA GLY A 88 -8.43 17.04 -12.99
C GLY A 88 -7.16 16.78 -13.81
N ARG A 89 -6.02 17.37 -13.44
CA ARG A 89 -4.75 17.08 -14.12
C ARG A 89 -4.27 15.67 -13.82
N THR A 90 -4.60 15.12 -12.65
CA THR A 90 -4.32 13.73 -12.29
C THR A 90 -5.36 12.80 -12.90
N THR A 91 -6.65 13.09 -12.73
CA THR A 91 -7.73 12.13 -13.05
C THR A 91 -7.99 11.98 -14.55
N ARG A 92 -7.60 12.95 -15.39
CA ARG A 92 -7.79 12.88 -16.86
C ARG A 92 -6.98 11.79 -17.56
N HIS A 93 -6.00 11.19 -16.90
CA HIS A 93 -5.11 10.21 -17.51
C HIS A 93 -5.64 8.79 -17.27
N ALA A 94 -5.74 7.96 -18.31
CA ALA A 94 -6.19 6.56 -18.18
C ALA A 94 -5.38 5.73 -17.15
N GLY A 95 -4.12 6.13 -16.91
CA GLY A 95 -3.27 5.53 -15.88
C GLY A 95 -3.83 5.70 -14.45
N TYR A 96 -4.60 6.75 -14.17
CA TYR A 96 -5.26 6.96 -12.88
C TYR A 96 -6.27 5.85 -12.61
N ASP A 97 -7.19 5.59 -13.55
CA ASP A 97 -8.22 4.56 -13.41
C ASP A 97 -7.61 3.15 -13.31
N LEU A 98 -6.62 2.86 -14.15
CA LEU A 98 -5.91 1.57 -14.10
C LEU A 98 -5.22 1.36 -12.76
N SER A 99 -4.53 2.39 -12.27
CA SER A 99 -3.83 2.37 -10.98
C SER A 99 -4.78 2.09 -9.82
N LEU A 100 -5.97 2.72 -9.81
CA LEU A 100 -6.98 2.47 -8.78
C LEU A 100 -7.59 1.07 -8.87
N LYS A 101 -7.75 0.50 -10.07
CA LYS A 101 -8.20 -0.89 -10.26
C LYS A 101 -7.15 -1.89 -9.73
N ILE A 102 -5.87 -1.70 -10.09
CA ILE A 102 -4.77 -2.57 -9.65
C ILE A 102 -4.57 -2.51 -8.13
N ARG A 103 -4.79 -1.34 -7.50
CA ARG A 103 -4.69 -1.15 -6.04
C ARG A 103 -5.40 -2.27 -5.27
N ALA A 104 -6.55 -2.74 -5.75
CA ALA A 104 -7.34 -3.79 -5.10
C ALA A 104 -6.58 -5.12 -4.93
N TRP A 105 -5.52 -5.37 -5.72
CA TRP A 105 -4.70 -6.57 -5.57
C TRP A 105 -3.96 -6.63 -4.24
N ILE A 106 -3.76 -5.51 -3.55
CA ILE A 106 -3.15 -5.52 -2.21
C ILE A 106 -3.98 -6.34 -1.21
N GLU A 107 -5.31 -6.39 -1.41
CA GLU A 107 -6.22 -7.20 -0.60
C GLU A 107 -5.99 -8.71 -0.77
N THR A 108 -5.38 -9.14 -1.89
CA THR A 108 -5.02 -10.55 -2.06
C THR A 108 -3.89 -10.96 -1.09
N HIS A 109 -2.92 -10.07 -0.86
CA HIS A 109 -1.85 -10.29 0.13
C HIS A 109 -2.41 -10.22 1.55
N ILE A 110 -3.22 -9.21 1.86
CA ILE A 110 -3.84 -9.04 3.18
C ILE A 110 -4.78 -10.21 3.50
N GLY A 111 -5.55 -10.69 2.51
CA GLY A 111 -6.41 -11.87 2.64
C GLY A 111 -5.62 -13.13 2.94
N TRP A 112 -4.55 -13.40 2.17
CA TRP A 112 -3.66 -14.53 2.39
C TRP A 112 -2.99 -14.46 3.77
N LEU A 113 -2.53 -13.27 4.17
CA LEU A 113 -1.93 -13.02 5.48
C LEU A 113 -2.86 -13.46 6.63
N LYS A 114 -4.13 -13.04 6.55
CA LYS A 114 -5.13 -13.35 7.58
C LYS A 114 -5.52 -14.82 7.57
N ALA A 115 -5.70 -15.42 6.41
CA ALA A 115 -6.25 -16.77 6.26
C ALA A 115 -5.18 -17.87 6.35
N ALA A 116 -4.12 -17.76 5.56
CA ALA A 116 -3.10 -18.79 5.42
C ALA A 116 -1.89 -18.57 6.35
N ALA A 117 -1.46 -17.31 6.56
CA ALA A 117 -0.32 -17.02 7.44
C ALA A 117 -0.69 -16.89 8.94
N GLY A 118 -1.96 -17.13 9.30
CA GLY A 118 -2.40 -17.17 10.70
C GLY A 118 -2.43 -15.80 11.41
N LEU A 119 -2.31 -14.70 10.69
CA LEU A 119 -2.24 -13.35 11.26
C LEU A 119 -3.60 -12.66 11.42
N ARG A 120 -4.70 -13.40 11.34
CA ARG A 120 -6.04 -12.88 11.72
C ARG A 120 -6.05 -12.40 13.17
N GLN A 121 -5.30 -13.07 14.06
CA GLN A 121 -5.07 -12.63 15.42
C GLN A 121 -3.59 -12.81 15.78
N VAL A 122 -2.87 -11.69 15.89
CA VAL A 122 -1.44 -11.70 16.22
C VAL A 122 -1.25 -12.06 17.69
N LYS A 123 -0.44 -13.08 17.95
CA LYS A 123 -0.12 -13.56 19.32
C LYS A 123 1.20 -12.99 19.87
N GLN A 124 2.03 -12.43 19.00
CA GLN A 124 3.29 -11.80 19.40
C GLN A 124 3.05 -10.49 20.16
N ARG A 125 3.92 -10.19 21.12
CA ARG A 125 3.89 -8.96 21.92
C ARG A 125 5.15 -8.14 21.68
N GLY A 126 4.96 -6.82 21.54
CA GLY A 126 6.01 -5.85 21.23
C GLY A 126 6.04 -5.51 19.74
N LEU A 127 6.15 -4.21 19.43
CA LEU A 127 6.09 -3.69 18.06
C LEU A 127 7.12 -4.36 17.14
N GLU A 128 8.37 -4.47 17.59
CA GLU A 128 9.47 -5.04 16.81
C GLU A 128 9.18 -6.50 16.40
N ARG A 129 8.69 -7.33 17.33
CA ARG A 129 8.38 -8.74 17.03
C ARG A 129 7.19 -8.87 16.09
N VAL A 130 6.19 -8.01 16.24
CA VAL A 130 5.02 -7.98 15.37
C VAL A 130 5.40 -7.51 13.97
N ASP A 131 6.25 -6.49 13.87
CA ASP A 131 6.78 -5.96 12.61
C ASP A 131 7.61 -7.03 11.87
N ALA A 132 8.54 -7.69 12.54
CA ALA A 132 9.34 -8.76 11.95
C ALA A 132 8.47 -9.92 11.43
N LEU A 133 7.46 -10.34 12.20
CA LEU A 133 6.51 -11.36 11.78
C LEU A 133 5.69 -10.92 10.55
N PHE A 134 5.25 -9.67 10.53
CA PHE A 134 4.48 -9.11 9.43
C PHE A 134 5.31 -9.01 8.14
N GLN A 135 6.56 -8.53 8.24
CA GLN A 135 7.51 -8.48 7.13
C GLN A 135 7.79 -9.87 6.56
N LEU A 136 8.06 -10.86 7.42
CA LEU A 136 8.28 -12.25 7.01
C LEU A 136 7.07 -12.80 6.26
N ALA A 137 5.87 -12.55 6.75
CA ALA A 137 4.65 -13.06 6.14
C ALA A 137 4.33 -12.35 4.80
N MET A 138 4.64 -11.07 4.64
CA MET A 138 4.53 -10.36 3.36
C MET A 138 5.60 -10.81 2.35
N ALA A 139 6.81 -11.16 2.82
CA ALA A 139 7.81 -11.79 1.95
C ALA A 139 7.32 -13.17 1.48
N ALA A 140 6.70 -13.96 2.36
CA ALA A 140 6.12 -15.25 2.00
C ALA A 140 4.95 -15.12 1.00
N SER A 141 4.11 -14.08 1.12
CA SER A 141 3.00 -13.86 0.18
C SER A 141 3.50 -13.57 -1.24
N ASN A 142 4.66 -12.92 -1.39
CA ASN A 142 5.34 -12.79 -2.68
C ASN A 142 5.70 -14.15 -3.27
N LEU A 143 6.25 -15.08 -2.48
CA LEU A 143 6.60 -16.43 -2.95
C LEU A 143 5.38 -17.21 -3.46
N VAL A 144 4.23 -17.07 -2.79
CA VAL A 144 2.97 -17.66 -3.25
C VAL A 144 2.50 -17.07 -4.58
N ARG A 145 2.83 -15.81 -4.87
CA ARG A 145 2.47 -15.14 -6.11
C ARG A 145 3.42 -15.43 -7.27
N LEU A 146 4.71 -15.67 -7.01
CA LEU A 146 5.73 -15.87 -8.05
C LEU A 146 5.34 -16.90 -9.12
N PRO A 147 4.78 -18.09 -8.81
CA PRO A 147 4.41 -19.06 -9.85
C PRO A 147 3.44 -18.50 -10.90
N LYS A 148 2.46 -17.68 -10.47
CA LYS A 148 1.50 -17.05 -11.40
C LYS A 148 2.19 -16.02 -12.30
N LEU A 149 3.19 -15.31 -11.79
CA LEU A 149 3.96 -14.34 -12.57
C LEU A 149 4.88 -15.02 -13.57
N LEU A 150 5.55 -16.10 -13.16
CA LEU A 150 6.40 -16.89 -14.05
C LEU A 150 5.59 -17.50 -15.19
N ALA A 151 4.43 -18.10 -14.89
CA ALA A 151 3.53 -18.66 -15.90
C ALA A 151 3.02 -17.59 -16.90
N ALA A 152 2.71 -16.39 -16.42
CA ALA A 152 2.30 -15.28 -17.28
C ALA A 152 3.45 -14.76 -18.17
N GLY A 153 4.68 -14.75 -17.63
CA GLY A 153 5.87 -14.34 -18.38
C GLY A 153 6.33 -15.34 -19.44
N THR A 154 6.07 -16.64 -19.25
CA THR A 154 6.35 -17.68 -20.25
C THR A 154 5.29 -17.78 -21.35
N ALA A 155 4.12 -17.18 -21.15
CA ALA A 155 3.01 -17.18 -22.11
C ALA A 155 3.00 -15.95 -23.04
N ALA A 156 3.96 -15.03 -22.87
CA ALA A 156 4.15 -13.81 -23.66
C ALA A 156 5.38 -13.93 -24.56
#